data_AF-A0A7S1UMR0-F1
#
_entry.id   AF-A0A7S1UMR0-F1
#
_cell.length_a   1.000
_cell.length_b   1.000
_cell.length_c   1.000
_cell.angle_alpha   90.00
_cell.angle_beta   90.00
_cell.angle_gamma   90.00
#
_symmetry.space_group_name_H-M   'P 1'
#
loop_
_entity.id
_entity.type
_entity.pdbx_description
1 polymer ?
#
loop_
_entity_poly.entity_id
_entity_poly.type
_entity_poly.pdbx_seq_one_letter_code
_entity_poly.pdbx_strand_id
1 'polypeptide(L)'
;LSTSRTREGASRHLRLLYKLIMGIRKVLAAALLLCFCGGTRYCVVKGFQQRRGVSSSHRRAHTSTWCRQTSKSPTELSAILPQPLEAAMLVRGGDVGAVTQSIVSGLQSGPFGILSLWSIASSVLVPLTLYRQGWSFSVGYGYSVMAMAISMYNILQPTPWTSPWYLVTSTMFYGFRLGSFLLVRQLVSKTKGDEMKATDKSARLQRIPFAVGVALFYSMMASPNLCALQASSPLGAVGACGAALAWAGALLEAIADTHKLIVKQQSKDDSGKFVGPTTWTYKLSRHPNYFGELLFWFGLWFGGAVATKNPIGLVASTIGLYGIYGIMTGATKRIDERQTERYGGQKKYDEWKSKVKAPLFPFVNKE
;
A
#
# COMPACT_ATOMS: atom_id res chain seq x y z
N LEU A 1 -12.45 32.15 -29.35
CA LEU A 1 -11.94 32.43 -27.98
C LEU A 1 -12.39 31.42 -26.91
N SER A 2 -13.54 30.74 -27.06
CA SER A 2 -14.00 29.68 -26.14
C SER A 2 -13.22 28.35 -26.27
N THR A 3 -12.80 28.00 -27.49
CA THR A 3 -12.11 26.73 -27.82
C THR A 3 -10.60 26.71 -27.51
N SER A 4 -9.95 27.86 -27.29
CA SER A 4 -8.52 27.94 -26.95
C SER A 4 -8.26 27.72 -25.46
N ARG A 5 -9.13 28.21 -24.57
CA ARG A 5 -9.02 28.01 -23.11
C ARG A 5 -9.18 26.56 -22.67
N THR A 6 -10.02 25.79 -23.36
CA THR A 6 -10.22 24.35 -23.07
C THR A 6 -9.03 23.50 -23.50
N ARG A 7 -8.39 23.82 -24.63
CA ARG A 7 -7.13 23.18 -25.07
C ARG A 7 -5.94 23.50 -24.17
N GLU A 8 -5.83 24.74 -23.68
CA GLU A 8 -4.77 25.10 -22.72
C GLU A 8 -4.94 24.40 -21.36
N GLY A 9 -6.18 24.29 -20.85
CA GLY A 9 -6.49 23.53 -19.64
C GLY A 9 -6.15 22.04 -19.78
N ALA A 10 -6.60 21.41 -20.87
CA ALA A 10 -6.31 20.00 -21.16
C ALA A 10 -4.79 19.73 -21.32
N SER A 11 -4.06 20.64 -21.97
CA SER A 11 -2.60 20.52 -22.13
C SER A 11 -1.80 20.74 -20.83
N ARG A 12 -2.32 21.55 -19.89
CA ARG A 12 -1.75 21.70 -18.54
C ARG A 12 -1.99 20.44 -17.71
N HIS A 13 -3.19 19.87 -17.77
CA HIS A 13 -3.51 18.61 -17.11
C HIS A 13 -2.70 17.44 -17.67
N LEU A 14 -2.50 17.34 -19.00
CA LEU A 14 -1.63 16.32 -19.60
C LEU A 14 -0.16 16.49 -19.21
N ARG A 15 0.36 17.73 -19.16
CA ARG A 15 1.75 17.99 -18.73
C ARG A 15 1.97 17.71 -17.25
N LEU A 16 0.96 17.96 -16.41
CA LEU A 16 0.94 17.54 -15.01
C LEU A 16 0.87 16.02 -14.89
N LEU A 17 0.02 15.35 -15.68
CA LEU A 17 -0.06 13.88 -15.72
C LEU A 17 1.26 13.25 -16.19
N TYR A 18 1.94 13.85 -17.16
CA TYR A 18 3.24 13.40 -17.65
C TYR A 18 4.35 13.59 -16.61
N LYS A 19 4.40 14.76 -15.96
CA LYS A 19 5.32 15.01 -14.82
C LYS A 19 5.00 14.12 -13.61
N LEU A 20 3.72 13.81 -13.40
CA LEU A 20 3.22 12.89 -12.38
C LEU A 20 3.65 11.46 -12.69
N ILE A 21 3.44 10.95 -13.91
CA ILE A 21 3.90 9.64 -14.36
C ILE A 21 5.42 9.54 -14.26
N MET A 22 6.17 10.59 -14.62
CA MET A 22 7.63 10.64 -14.48
C MET A 22 8.10 10.67 -13.01
N GLY A 23 7.40 11.39 -12.13
CA GLY A 23 7.70 11.46 -10.70
C GLY A 23 7.34 10.17 -9.96
N ILE A 24 6.15 9.62 -10.25
CA ILE A 24 5.68 8.31 -9.82
C ILE A 24 6.66 7.24 -10.32
N ARG A 25 7.10 7.29 -11.58
CA ARG A 25 8.11 6.38 -12.13
C ARG A 25 9.45 6.48 -11.41
N LYS A 26 9.86 7.64 -10.88
CA LYS A 26 11.10 7.76 -10.06
C LYS A 26 10.94 7.20 -8.64
N VAL A 27 9.79 7.43 -8.00
CA VAL A 27 9.49 6.94 -6.63
C VAL A 27 9.18 5.44 -6.64
N LEU A 28 8.35 4.98 -7.59
CA LEU A 28 8.14 3.57 -7.86
C LEU A 28 9.40 2.91 -8.39
N ALA A 29 10.21 3.51 -9.28
CA ALA A 29 11.47 2.87 -9.67
C ALA A 29 12.40 2.70 -8.47
N ALA A 30 12.50 3.67 -7.55
CA ALA A 30 13.29 3.50 -6.33
C ALA A 30 12.73 2.40 -5.41
N ALA A 31 11.41 2.32 -5.24
CA ALA A 31 10.75 1.27 -4.45
C ALA A 31 10.77 -0.12 -5.14
N LEU A 32 10.61 -0.15 -6.45
CA LEU A 32 10.65 -1.34 -7.31
C LEU A 32 12.09 -1.84 -7.46
N LEU A 33 13.11 -0.98 -7.52
CA LEU A 33 14.52 -1.40 -7.52
C LEU A 33 14.89 -2.11 -6.21
N LEU A 34 14.29 -1.72 -5.08
CA LEU A 34 14.42 -2.44 -3.81
C LEU A 34 13.60 -3.76 -3.78
N CYS A 35 12.50 -3.85 -4.53
CA CYS A 35 11.62 -5.04 -4.56
C CYS A 35 11.93 -6.06 -5.68
N PHE A 36 12.54 -5.66 -6.79
CA PHE A 36 12.77 -6.47 -8.00
C PHE A 36 14.20 -7.05 -8.11
N CYS A 37 15.11 -6.73 -7.19
CA CYS A 37 16.41 -7.42 -7.11
C CYS A 37 16.29 -8.90 -6.67
N GLY A 38 15.12 -9.36 -6.22
CA GLY A 38 14.79 -10.78 -6.04
C GLY A 38 14.13 -11.35 -7.29
N GLY A 39 14.94 -11.67 -8.31
CA GLY A 39 14.47 -11.94 -9.67
C GLY A 39 13.46 -13.09 -9.84
N THR A 40 12.40 -12.80 -10.60
CA THR A 40 11.50 -13.78 -11.22
C THR A 40 12.14 -14.27 -12.53
N ARG A 41 12.52 -15.56 -12.61
CA ARG A 41 12.80 -16.23 -13.89
C ARG A 41 11.50 -16.79 -14.44
N TYR A 42 10.85 -16.07 -15.35
CA TYR A 42 9.80 -16.65 -16.19
C TYR A 42 10.46 -17.41 -17.36
N CYS A 43 10.35 -18.73 -17.35
CA CYS A 43 10.67 -19.57 -18.50
C CYS A 43 9.52 -19.41 -19.53
N VAL A 44 9.67 -18.48 -20.47
CA VAL A 44 8.78 -18.36 -21.63
C VAL A 44 9.22 -19.40 -22.65
N VAL A 45 8.48 -20.50 -22.76
CA VAL A 45 8.59 -21.45 -23.88
C VAL A 45 8.07 -20.74 -25.13
N LYS A 46 8.99 -20.23 -25.97
CA LYS A 46 8.68 -19.80 -27.35
C LYS A 46 8.82 -21.00 -28.28
N GLY A 47 7.74 -21.37 -28.95
CA GLY A 47 7.77 -22.31 -30.07
C GLY A 47 8.30 -21.67 -31.37
N PHE A 48 8.90 -22.52 -32.22
CA PHE A 48 9.16 -22.44 -33.67
C PHE A 48 10.21 -23.56 -33.94
N GLN A 49 10.24 -24.40 -34.99
CA GLN A 49 9.70 -24.39 -36.34
C GLN A 49 9.43 -25.81 -36.83
N GLN A 50 8.45 -25.88 -37.73
CA GLN A 50 8.25 -26.95 -38.69
C GLN A 50 9.39 -26.96 -39.74
N ARG A 51 10.11 -28.07 -39.90
CA ARG A 51 10.85 -28.40 -41.12
C ARG A 51 10.57 -29.84 -41.54
N ARG A 52 10.27 -29.96 -42.83
CA ARG A 52 10.02 -31.20 -43.59
C ARG A 52 11.32 -32.00 -43.77
N GLY A 53 11.19 -33.32 -43.77
CA GLY A 53 11.87 -34.19 -44.74
C GLY A 53 13.05 -35.04 -44.25
N VAL A 54 12.98 -36.32 -44.68
CA VAL A 54 14.05 -37.31 -44.88
C VAL A 54 14.30 -38.32 -43.75
N SER A 55 14.68 -39.52 -44.17
CA SER A 55 14.27 -40.84 -43.73
C SER A 55 15.21 -41.55 -42.74
N SER A 56 14.66 -42.65 -42.22
CA SER A 56 15.29 -43.97 -41.96
C SER A 56 16.33 -44.14 -40.84
N SER A 57 15.98 -45.12 -39.99
CA SER A 57 16.83 -46.15 -39.37
C SER A 57 17.52 -45.86 -38.02
N HIS A 58 17.10 -46.69 -37.04
CA HIS A 58 17.91 -47.31 -35.97
C HIS A 58 19.01 -46.47 -35.33
N ARG A 59 18.74 -45.96 -34.11
CA ARG A 59 19.70 -46.06 -33.00
C ARG A 59 19.03 -45.86 -31.65
N ARG A 60 19.12 -46.91 -30.83
CA ARG A 60 18.90 -46.87 -29.38
C ARG A 60 20.02 -46.01 -28.80
N ALA A 61 19.71 -44.88 -28.17
CA ALA A 61 20.70 -44.04 -27.49
C ALA A 61 20.21 -43.71 -26.09
N HIS A 62 20.93 -44.22 -25.09
CA HIS A 62 20.90 -43.74 -23.72
C HIS A 62 21.12 -42.22 -23.70
N THR A 63 20.15 -41.45 -23.20
CA THR A 63 20.39 -40.05 -22.84
C THR A 63 20.55 -39.95 -21.34
N SER A 64 21.80 -40.00 -20.90
CA SER A 64 22.23 -39.45 -19.62
C SER A 64 22.13 -37.93 -19.69
N THR A 65 21.20 -37.33 -18.94
CA THR A 65 21.11 -35.88 -18.80
C THR A 65 22.17 -35.41 -17.81
N TRP A 66 23.36 -35.12 -18.35
CA TRP A 66 24.37 -34.30 -17.70
C TRP A 66 23.85 -32.85 -17.60
N CYS A 67 23.41 -32.45 -16.40
CA CYS A 67 23.10 -31.06 -16.11
C CYS A 67 24.41 -30.30 -15.88
N ARG A 68 24.95 -29.66 -16.93
CA ARG A 68 26.14 -28.82 -16.84
C ARG A 68 25.74 -27.50 -16.18
N GLN A 69 26.11 -27.37 -14.90
CA GLN A 69 25.94 -26.17 -14.10
C GLN A 69 26.96 -25.13 -14.56
N THR A 70 26.58 -24.25 -15.49
CA THR A 70 27.40 -23.06 -15.80
C THR A 70 27.12 -22.01 -14.73
N SER A 71 27.93 -21.99 -13.68
CA SER A 71 28.07 -20.85 -12.79
C SER A 71 28.67 -19.69 -13.59
N LYS A 72 27.87 -18.65 -13.84
CA LYS A 72 28.46 -17.33 -14.16
C LYS A 72 28.81 -16.66 -12.83
N SER A 73 30.02 -16.10 -12.77
CA SER A 73 30.60 -15.42 -11.61
C SER A 73 29.77 -14.19 -11.20
N PRO A 74 29.88 -13.72 -9.93
CA PRO A 74 29.06 -12.63 -9.39
C PRO A 74 29.29 -11.24 -10.01
N THR A 75 30.20 -11.12 -10.99
CA THR A 75 30.73 -9.83 -11.46
C THR A 75 29.89 -9.12 -12.52
N GLU A 76 28.78 -9.70 -13.00
CA GLU A 76 27.95 -9.08 -14.06
C GLU A 76 26.61 -8.52 -13.57
N LEU A 77 26.30 -8.60 -12.27
CA LEU A 77 25.04 -8.06 -11.70
C LEU A 77 25.13 -6.59 -11.28
N SER A 78 26.32 -5.98 -11.25
CA SER A 78 26.55 -4.58 -10.85
C SER A 78 26.12 -3.55 -11.92
N ALA A 79 25.69 -3.99 -13.11
CA ALA A 79 25.41 -3.09 -14.21
C ALA A 79 23.99 -2.48 -14.25
N ILE A 80 23.14 -2.74 -13.24
CA ILE A 80 21.71 -2.32 -13.25
C ILE A 80 21.30 -1.51 -12.02
N LEU A 81 22.24 -1.13 -11.15
CA LEU A 81 21.95 -0.29 -9.98
C LEU A 81 22.09 1.22 -10.33
N PRO A 82 21.18 2.09 -9.87
CA PRO A 82 21.44 3.51 -9.91
C PRO A 82 22.63 3.81 -9.00
N GLN A 83 23.72 4.27 -9.62
CA GLN A 83 25.02 4.55 -9.02
C GLN A 83 25.02 5.29 -7.65
N PRO A 84 24.08 6.20 -7.31
CA PRO A 84 24.14 6.85 -5.99
C PRO A 84 23.82 5.94 -4.79
N LEU A 85 23.10 4.82 -4.97
CA LEU A 85 22.73 3.94 -3.85
C LEU A 85 23.85 2.94 -3.50
N GLU A 86 24.52 2.38 -4.52
CA GLU A 86 25.74 1.58 -4.31
C GLU A 86 26.86 2.42 -3.69
N ALA A 87 27.06 3.65 -4.20
CA ALA A 87 28.10 4.53 -3.68
C ALA A 87 27.89 4.90 -2.19
N ALA A 88 26.64 5.09 -1.75
CA ALA A 88 26.34 5.42 -0.35
C ALA A 88 26.56 4.26 0.63
N MET A 89 26.48 2.99 0.17
CA MET A 89 26.65 1.80 1.01
C MET A 89 28.04 1.16 0.92
N LEU A 90 28.73 1.32 -0.22
CA LEU A 90 30.17 1.02 -0.35
C LEU A 90 31.02 1.85 0.62
N VAL A 91 30.60 3.08 0.92
CA VAL A 91 31.28 3.96 1.90
C VAL A 91 31.16 3.45 3.35
N ARG A 92 30.32 2.43 3.64
CA ARG A 92 30.15 1.84 4.99
C ARG A 92 30.48 0.34 5.09
N GLY A 93 31.02 -0.28 4.05
CA GLY A 93 31.46 -1.69 4.11
C GLY A 93 30.34 -2.73 4.34
N GLY A 94 29.07 -2.37 4.11
CA GLY A 94 27.94 -3.28 4.26
C GLY A 94 27.67 -4.06 2.97
N ASP A 95 27.67 -5.39 3.05
CA ASP A 95 27.26 -6.24 1.93
C ASP A 95 25.73 -6.17 1.74
N VAL A 96 25.30 -5.50 0.66
CA VAL A 96 23.88 -5.37 0.26
C VAL A 96 23.25 -6.75 0.05
N GLY A 97 24.04 -7.74 -0.38
CA GLY A 97 23.61 -9.13 -0.51
C GLY A 97 23.22 -9.73 0.84
N ALA A 98 24.05 -9.57 1.86
CA ALA A 98 23.79 -10.09 3.21
C ALA A 98 22.51 -9.49 3.85
N VAL A 99 22.28 -8.18 3.68
CA VAL A 99 21.07 -7.52 4.18
C VAL A 99 19.82 -8.04 3.46
N THR A 100 19.89 -8.18 2.15
CA THR A 100 18.78 -8.70 1.34
C THR A 100 18.45 -10.13 1.71
N GLN A 101 19.46 -10.99 1.91
CA GLN A 101 19.26 -12.37 2.36
C GLN A 101 18.64 -12.45 3.75
N SER A 102 19.03 -11.54 4.67
CA SER A 102 18.42 -11.46 6.00
C SER A 102 16.93 -11.09 5.94
N ILE A 103 16.56 -10.15 5.05
CA ILE A 103 15.15 -9.77 4.85
C ILE A 103 14.35 -10.94 4.28
N VAL A 104 14.87 -11.60 3.24
CA VAL A 104 14.22 -12.74 2.56
C VAL A 104 14.02 -13.91 3.53
N SER A 105 15.08 -14.33 4.22
CA SER A 105 15.02 -15.42 5.21
C SER A 105 14.04 -15.10 6.35
N GLY A 106 14.04 -13.86 6.84
CA GLY A 106 13.10 -13.41 7.86
C GLY A 106 11.64 -13.52 7.40
N LEU A 107 11.33 -13.24 6.13
CA LEU A 107 9.99 -13.39 5.57
C LEU A 107 9.59 -14.84 5.33
N GLN A 108 10.53 -15.73 4.99
CA GLN A 108 10.21 -17.12 4.64
C GLN A 108 9.90 -18.00 5.84
N SER A 109 10.67 -17.89 6.92
CA SER A 109 10.59 -18.86 8.01
C SER A 109 10.91 -18.29 9.39
N GLY A 110 11.17 -16.98 9.49
CA GLY A 110 11.54 -16.36 10.75
C GLY A 110 10.33 -16.04 11.65
N PRO A 111 10.37 -16.35 12.96
CA PRO A 111 9.40 -15.80 13.91
C PRO A 111 9.43 -14.26 13.94
N PHE A 112 10.52 -13.66 13.44
CA PHE A 112 10.80 -12.24 13.34
C PHE A 112 10.56 -11.64 11.95
N GLY A 113 9.75 -12.25 11.08
CA GLY A 113 9.48 -11.66 9.76
C GLY A 113 8.86 -10.25 9.77
N ILE A 114 8.33 -9.81 10.92
CA ILE A 114 7.94 -8.41 11.17
C ILE A 114 9.13 -7.45 11.08
N LEU A 115 10.34 -7.86 11.45
CA LEU A 115 11.55 -7.03 11.31
C LEU A 115 11.91 -6.85 9.82
N SER A 116 11.68 -7.86 8.99
CA SER A 116 11.81 -7.74 7.54
C SER A 116 10.77 -6.75 6.98
N LEU A 117 9.52 -6.85 7.41
CA LEU A 117 8.46 -5.91 7.05
C LEU A 117 8.79 -4.47 7.51
N TRP A 118 9.30 -4.33 8.73
CA TRP A 118 9.73 -3.04 9.29
C TRP A 118 10.89 -2.43 8.49
N SER A 119 11.85 -3.23 8.06
CA SER A 119 12.96 -2.80 7.22
C SER A 119 12.46 -2.32 5.86
N ILE A 120 11.55 -3.07 5.23
CA ILE A 120 10.92 -2.70 3.96
C ILE A 120 10.12 -1.39 4.12
N ALA A 121 9.27 -1.29 5.15
CA ALA A 121 8.51 -0.07 5.42
C ALA A 121 9.42 1.13 5.69
N SER A 122 10.49 0.95 6.48
CA SER A 122 11.46 2.00 6.79
C SER A 122 12.18 2.51 5.54
N SER A 123 12.53 1.61 4.61
CA SER A 123 13.18 1.98 3.35
C SER A 123 12.34 2.94 2.49
N VAL A 124 11.01 2.85 2.60
CA VAL A 124 10.07 3.75 1.91
C VAL A 124 9.76 4.99 2.75
N LEU A 125 9.49 4.79 4.04
CA LEU A 125 8.91 5.82 4.90
C LEU A 125 9.93 6.88 5.33
N VAL A 126 11.17 6.48 5.62
CA VAL A 126 12.24 7.39 6.05
C VAL A 126 12.51 8.47 5.00
N PRO A 127 12.84 8.15 3.73
CA PRO A 127 13.14 9.18 2.74
C PRO A 127 11.93 10.12 2.48
N LEU A 128 10.70 9.58 2.47
CA LEU A 128 9.50 10.39 2.31
C LEU A 128 9.28 11.35 3.49
N THR A 129 9.51 10.87 4.72
CA THR A 129 9.35 11.68 5.94
C THR A 129 10.44 12.76 6.06
N LEU A 130 11.67 12.44 5.64
CA LEU A 130 12.77 13.40 5.54
C LEU A 130 12.43 14.55 4.56
N TYR A 131 11.75 14.23 3.46
CA TYR A 131 11.27 15.23 2.50
C TYR A 131 10.11 16.05 3.06
N ARG A 132 9.09 15.39 3.62
CA ARG A 132 7.92 16.01 4.26
C ARG A 132 7.48 15.18 5.46
N GLN A 133 7.49 15.77 6.65
CA GLN A 133 7.16 15.06 7.88
C GLN A 133 5.74 14.47 7.84
N GLY A 134 4.78 15.20 7.27
CA GLY A 134 3.41 14.72 7.13
C GLY A 134 3.21 13.61 6.09
N TRP A 135 4.22 13.29 5.28
CA TRP A 135 4.16 12.13 4.38
C TRP A 135 4.23 10.80 5.14
N SER A 136 4.75 10.79 6.37
CA SER A 136 4.75 9.62 7.24
C SER A 136 3.35 8.99 7.37
N PHE A 137 2.32 9.79 7.62
CA PHE A 137 0.94 9.35 7.83
C PHE A 137 0.01 9.57 6.63
N SER A 138 0.57 9.89 5.46
CA SER A 138 -0.22 10.10 4.24
C SER A 138 0.29 9.26 3.08
N VAL A 139 1.05 9.84 2.16
CA VAL A 139 1.55 9.15 0.96
C VAL A 139 2.49 8.00 1.33
N GLY A 140 3.31 8.19 2.36
CA GLY A 140 4.25 7.18 2.85
C GLY A 140 3.56 5.97 3.47
N TYR A 141 2.41 6.15 4.12
CA TYR A 141 1.59 5.04 4.62
C TYR A 141 1.16 4.09 3.49
N GLY A 142 0.49 4.63 2.47
CA GLY A 142 0.03 3.82 1.33
C GLY A 142 1.16 3.10 0.60
N TYR A 143 2.26 3.80 0.29
CA TYR A 143 3.38 3.18 -0.42
C TYR A 143 4.19 2.20 0.43
N SER A 144 4.29 2.39 1.75
CA SER A 144 4.95 1.42 2.63
C SER A 144 4.15 0.11 2.68
N VAL A 145 2.81 0.22 2.81
CA VAL A 145 1.89 -0.94 2.76
C VAL A 145 2.00 -1.66 1.41
N MET A 146 2.01 -0.92 0.31
CA MET A 146 2.20 -1.47 -1.03
C MET A 146 3.55 -2.19 -1.19
N ALA A 147 4.65 -1.58 -0.73
CA ALA A 147 5.98 -2.16 -0.84
C ALA A 147 6.09 -3.47 -0.04
N MET A 148 5.59 -3.49 1.20
CA MET A 148 5.52 -4.73 1.99
C MET A 148 4.74 -5.82 1.27
N ALA A 149 3.57 -5.50 0.71
CA ALA A 149 2.73 -6.48 0.02
C ALA A 149 3.39 -7.02 -1.27
N ILE A 150 4.03 -6.15 -2.06
CA ILE A 150 4.80 -6.55 -3.26
C ILE A 150 5.98 -7.45 -2.87
N SER A 151 6.73 -7.09 -1.83
CA SER A 151 7.86 -7.92 -1.37
C SER A 151 7.39 -9.29 -0.90
N MET A 152 6.33 -9.35 -0.09
CA MET A 152 5.72 -10.63 0.34
C MET A 152 5.25 -11.46 -0.85
N TYR A 153 4.57 -10.85 -1.83
CA TYR A 153 4.09 -11.54 -3.03
C TYR A 153 5.24 -12.15 -3.85
N ASN A 154 6.31 -11.39 -4.08
CA ASN A 154 7.44 -11.86 -4.89
C ASN A 154 8.29 -12.91 -4.17
N ILE A 155 8.46 -12.79 -2.85
CA ILE A 155 9.34 -13.67 -2.06
C ILE A 155 8.62 -14.98 -1.68
N LEU A 156 7.35 -14.89 -1.27
CA LEU A 156 6.58 -16.05 -0.78
C LEU A 156 5.71 -16.70 -1.85
N GLN A 157 5.55 -16.05 -3.01
CA GLN A 157 4.92 -16.60 -4.22
C GLN A 157 3.62 -17.38 -3.93
N PRO A 158 2.59 -16.72 -3.36
CA PRO A 158 1.36 -17.40 -3.00
C PRO A 158 0.70 -18.02 -4.22
N THR A 159 0.20 -19.25 -4.07
CA THR A 159 -0.58 -19.93 -5.09
C THR A 159 -1.77 -19.06 -5.51
N PRO A 160 -1.95 -18.78 -6.82
CA PRO A 160 -3.06 -17.97 -7.30
C PRO A 160 -4.41 -18.47 -6.79
N TRP A 161 -5.34 -17.54 -6.56
CA TRP A 161 -6.73 -17.81 -6.16
C TRP A 161 -6.93 -18.47 -4.80
N THR A 162 -5.87 -18.54 -3.97
CA THR A 162 -5.97 -18.95 -2.57
C THR A 162 -6.27 -17.77 -1.66
N SER A 163 -6.77 -18.02 -0.44
CA SER A 163 -7.04 -16.95 0.53
C SER A 163 -5.81 -16.06 0.82
N PRO A 164 -4.57 -16.58 1.02
CA PRO A 164 -3.39 -15.74 1.16
C PRO A 164 -3.11 -14.86 -0.06
N TRP A 165 -3.36 -15.37 -1.27
CA TRP A 165 -3.24 -14.60 -2.51
C TRP A 165 -4.21 -13.42 -2.54
N TYR A 166 -5.48 -13.63 -2.18
CA TYR A 166 -6.46 -12.55 -2.12
C TYR A 166 -6.14 -11.51 -1.03
N LEU A 167 -5.64 -11.93 0.13
CA LEU A 167 -5.26 -11.04 1.22
C LEU A 167 -4.09 -10.12 0.79
N VAL A 168 -3.00 -10.69 0.26
CA VAL A 168 -1.84 -9.89 -0.14
C VAL A 168 -2.15 -8.98 -1.33
N THR A 169 -2.93 -9.45 -2.31
CA THR A 169 -3.32 -8.62 -3.47
C THR A 169 -4.29 -7.52 -3.10
N SER A 170 -5.20 -7.74 -2.14
CA SER A 170 -6.03 -6.66 -1.58
C SER A 170 -5.17 -5.58 -0.93
N THR A 171 -4.07 -5.98 -0.28
CA THR A 171 -3.13 -5.06 0.37
C THR A 171 -2.29 -4.28 -0.65
N MET A 172 -1.89 -4.92 -1.75
CA MET A 172 -1.26 -4.24 -2.89
C MET A 172 -2.20 -3.18 -3.48
N PHE A 173 -3.46 -3.56 -3.73
CA PHE A 173 -4.49 -2.65 -4.24
C PHE A 173 -4.72 -1.47 -3.28
N TYR A 174 -4.92 -1.76 -2.00
CA TYR A 174 -5.13 -0.76 -0.95
C TYR A 174 -3.99 0.26 -0.89
N GLY A 175 -2.75 -0.22 -0.78
CA GLY A 175 -1.57 0.64 -0.67
C GLY A 175 -1.35 1.51 -1.90
N PHE A 176 -1.46 0.93 -3.10
CA PHE A 176 -1.36 1.66 -4.37
C PHE A 176 -2.44 2.73 -4.49
N ARG A 177 -3.70 2.35 -4.26
CA ARG A 177 -4.86 3.25 -4.36
C ARG A 177 -4.75 4.41 -3.37
N LEU A 178 -4.51 4.12 -2.09
CA LEU A 178 -4.46 5.14 -1.03
C LEU A 178 -3.27 6.09 -1.25
N GLY A 179 -2.07 5.54 -1.50
CA GLY A 179 -0.87 6.33 -1.75
C GLY A 179 -1.03 7.27 -2.95
N SER A 180 -1.56 6.75 -4.06
CA SER A 180 -1.82 7.51 -5.29
C SER A 180 -2.89 8.58 -5.08
N PHE A 181 -4.01 8.25 -4.43
CA PHE A 181 -5.09 9.17 -4.15
C PHE A 181 -4.62 10.36 -3.31
N LEU A 182 -3.88 10.09 -2.24
CA LEU A 182 -3.35 11.13 -1.35
C LEU A 182 -2.31 12.01 -2.05
N LEU A 183 -1.44 11.41 -2.87
CA LEU A 183 -0.45 12.14 -3.65
C LEU A 183 -1.12 13.08 -4.64
N VAL A 184 -2.06 12.58 -5.44
CA VAL A 184 -2.83 13.40 -6.40
C VAL A 184 -3.57 14.52 -5.67
N ARG A 185 -4.24 14.21 -4.55
CA ARG A 185 -4.98 15.21 -3.76
C ARG A 185 -4.08 16.34 -3.27
N GLN A 186 -2.86 16.02 -2.82
CA GLN A 186 -1.91 17.03 -2.34
C GLN A 186 -1.35 17.88 -3.48
N LEU A 187 -1.09 17.30 -4.66
CA LEU A 187 -0.56 18.02 -5.81
C LEU A 187 -1.60 18.93 -6.47
N VAL A 188 -2.88 18.53 -6.43
CA VAL A 188 -3.97 19.31 -7.03
C VAL A 188 -4.48 20.40 -6.09
N SER A 189 -4.55 20.14 -4.78
CA SER A 189 -5.08 21.11 -3.82
C SER A 189 -3.96 21.89 -3.13
N LYS A 190 -3.78 23.16 -3.50
CA LYS A 190 -2.80 24.08 -2.88
C LYS A 190 -2.94 24.11 -1.35
N THR A 191 -4.17 24.25 -0.84
CA THR A 191 -4.46 24.22 0.60
C THR A 191 -3.95 22.96 1.28
N LYS A 192 -4.18 21.78 0.68
CA LYS A 192 -3.66 20.51 1.25
C LYS A 192 -2.15 20.38 1.11
N GLY A 193 -1.58 20.92 0.04
CA GLY A 193 -0.14 21.06 -0.11
C GLY A 193 0.46 21.86 1.04
N ASP A 194 -0.09 23.04 1.34
CA ASP A 194 0.43 23.96 2.35
C ASP A 194 0.17 23.46 3.78
N GLU A 195 -0.99 22.84 4.07
CA GLU A 195 -1.24 22.12 5.34
C GLU A 195 -0.17 21.05 5.61
N MET A 196 0.27 20.33 4.56
CA MET A 196 1.31 19.31 4.70
C MET A 196 2.68 19.93 5.03
N LYS A 197 3.00 21.08 4.42
CA LYS A 197 4.24 21.81 4.75
C LYS A 197 4.22 22.35 6.17
N ALA A 198 3.06 22.80 6.65
CA ALA A 198 2.89 23.28 8.02
C ALA A 198 3.14 22.20 9.10
N THR A 199 3.17 20.93 8.70
CA THR A 199 3.54 19.81 9.59
C THR A 199 5.05 19.69 9.79
N ASP A 200 5.88 20.32 8.95
CA ASP A 200 7.34 20.27 9.00
C ASP A 200 7.92 21.10 10.16
N LYS A 201 7.64 20.68 11.41
CA LYS A 201 8.04 21.40 12.63
C LYS A 201 9.46 21.06 13.09
N SER A 202 9.99 19.90 12.70
CA SER A 202 11.30 19.41 13.13
C SER A 202 12.34 19.49 12.02
N ALA A 203 13.62 19.62 12.41
CA ALA A 203 14.74 19.52 11.48
C ALA A 203 14.73 18.14 10.77
N ARG A 204 15.26 18.06 9.54
CA ARG A 204 15.11 16.86 8.70
C ARG A 204 15.58 15.58 9.39
N LEU A 205 16.79 15.56 9.95
CA LEU A 205 17.34 14.35 10.58
C LEU A 205 16.62 13.97 11.88
N GLN A 206 16.04 14.92 12.61
CA GLN A 206 15.24 14.65 13.81
C GLN A 206 13.94 13.87 13.50
N ARG A 207 13.57 13.74 12.22
CA ARG A 207 12.38 12.99 11.79
C ARG A 207 12.64 11.49 11.69
N ILE A 208 13.89 11.03 11.70
CA ILE A 208 14.24 9.62 11.50
C ILE A 208 13.64 8.71 12.58
N PRO A 209 13.79 8.98 13.90
CA PRO A 209 13.23 8.10 14.93
C PRO A 209 11.70 8.00 14.83
N PHE A 210 11.04 9.12 14.52
CA PHE A 210 9.61 9.16 14.28
C PHE A 210 9.20 8.31 13.07
N ALA A 211 9.88 8.47 11.92
CA ALA A 211 9.60 7.70 10.72
C ALA A 211 9.78 6.19 10.95
N VAL A 212 10.85 5.80 11.64
CA VAL A 212 11.15 4.40 11.96
C VAL A 212 10.11 3.81 12.92
N GLY A 213 9.63 4.58 13.91
CA GLY A 213 8.55 4.15 14.80
C GLY A 213 7.21 3.98 14.08
N VAL A 214 6.87 4.89 13.16
CA VAL A 214 5.66 4.76 12.33
C VAL A 214 5.77 3.56 11.37
N ALA A 215 6.97 3.30 10.81
CA ALA A 215 7.20 2.13 9.97
C ALA A 215 6.99 0.81 10.73
N LEU A 216 7.36 0.76 12.02
CA LEU A 216 7.12 -0.40 12.88
C LEU A 216 5.62 -0.62 13.10
N PHE A 217 4.87 0.45 13.31
CA PHE A 217 3.42 0.34 13.40
C PHE A 217 2.80 -0.20 12.11
N TYR A 218 3.27 0.25 10.94
CA TYR A 218 2.78 -0.27 9.65
C TYR A 218 3.17 -1.73 9.42
N SER A 219 4.33 -2.18 9.87
CA SER A 219 4.69 -3.60 9.77
C SER A 219 3.81 -4.48 10.66
N MET A 220 3.42 -4.01 11.85
CA MET A 220 2.42 -4.66 12.71
C MET A 220 1.04 -4.72 12.07
N MET A 221 0.62 -3.68 11.34
CA MET A 221 -0.65 -3.70 10.61
C MET A 221 -0.63 -4.68 9.43
N ALA A 222 0.53 -4.81 8.75
CA ALA A 222 0.69 -5.68 7.59
C ALA A 222 1.01 -7.15 7.93
N SER A 223 1.42 -7.45 9.17
CA SER A 223 1.80 -8.80 9.61
C SER A 223 0.72 -9.89 9.47
N PRO A 224 -0.60 -9.62 9.46
CA PRO A 224 -1.58 -10.67 9.16
C PRO A 224 -1.38 -11.29 7.77
N ASN A 225 -0.95 -10.52 6.77
CA ASN A 225 -0.64 -11.07 5.44
C ASN A 225 0.53 -12.05 5.51
N LEU A 226 1.57 -11.71 6.27
CA LEU A 226 2.71 -12.59 6.47
C LEU A 226 2.29 -13.89 7.18
N CYS A 227 1.44 -13.77 8.21
CA CYS A 227 0.86 -14.92 8.90
C CYS A 227 0.06 -15.83 7.95
N ALA A 228 -0.77 -15.24 7.08
CA ALA A 228 -1.54 -15.97 6.08
C ALA A 228 -0.64 -16.70 5.08
N LEU A 229 0.44 -16.05 4.63
CA LEU A 229 1.38 -16.60 3.64
C LEU A 229 2.29 -17.69 4.22
N GLN A 230 2.59 -17.63 5.52
CA GLN A 230 3.40 -18.63 6.23
C GLN A 230 2.56 -19.79 6.81
N ALA A 231 1.24 -19.77 6.64
CA ALA A 231 0.37 -20.80 7.20
C ALA A 231 0.69 -22.17 6.59
N SER A 232 0.91 -23.17 7.44
CA SER A 232 1.20 -24.55 7.02
C SER A 232 -0.03 -25.36 6.61
N SER A 233 -1.22 -24.80 6.81
CA SER A 233 -2.49 -25.42 6.42
C SER A 233 -3.37 -24.40 5.68
N PRO A 234 -4.25 -24.86 4.78
CA PRO A 234 -5.21 -23.98 4.13
C PRO A 234 -6.03 -23.19 5.15
N LEU A 235 -6.20 -21.89 4.91
CA LEU A 235 -6.94 -21.00 5.80
C LEU A 235 -8.46 -21.26 5.82
N GLY A 236 -8.96 -22.07 4.86
CA GLY A 236 -10.36 -22.45 4.76
C GLY A 236 -11.32 -21.25 4.73
N ALA A 237 -12.47 -21.41 5.39
CA ALA A 237 -13.51 -20.39 5.47
C ALA A 237 -13.04 -19.10 6.16
N VAL A 238 -12.17 -19.20 7.18
CA VAL A 238 -11.65 -18.03 7.91
C VAL A 238 -10.85 -17.13 6.96
N GLY A 239 -9.95 -17.73 6.18
CA GLY A 239 -9.18 -16.98 5.18
C GLY A 239 -10.07 -16.38 4.09
N ALA A 240 -11.07 -17.12 3.60
CA ALA A 240 -11.99 -16.63 2.58
C ALA A 240 -12.84 -15.45 3.08
N CYS A 241 -13.40 -15.55 4.29
CA CYS A 241 -14.14 -14.47 4.93
C CYS A 241 -13.26 -13.24 5.18
N GLY A 242 -12.03 -13.44 5.69
CA GLY A 242 -11.09 -12.33 5.89
C GLY A 242 -10.71 -11.63 4.58
N ALA A 243 -10.47 -12.39 3.51
CA ALA A 243 -10.22 -11.83 2.19
C ALA A 243 -11.41 -11.04 1.66
N ALA A 244 -12.64 -11.57 1.82
CA ALA A 244 -13.86 -10.87 1.42
C ALA A 244 -14.04 -9.55 2.19
N LEU A 245 -13.82 -9.56 3.51
CA LEU A 245 -13.86 -8.35 4.35
C LEU A 245 -12.79 -7.34 3.94
N ALA A 246 -11.57 -7.81 3.66
CA ALA A 246 -10.47 -6.96 3.20
C ALA A 246 -10.82 -6.23 1.90
N TRP A 247 -11.25 -6.98 0.88
CA TRP A 247 -11.67 -6.39 -0.40
C TRP A 247 -12.88 -5.46 -0.24
N ALA A 248 -13.90 -5.86 0.52
CA ALA A 248 -15.06 -5.03 0.78
C ALA A 248 -14.69 -3.70 1.44
N GLY A 249 -13.80 -3.73 2.45
CA GLY A 249 -13.29 -2.54 3.14
C GLY A 249 -12.51 -1.61 2.20
N ALA A 250 -11.56 -2.16 1.44
CA ALA A 250 -10.76 -1.39 0.49
C ALA A 250 -11.61 -0.74 -0.61
N LEU A 251 -12.62 -1.45 -1.12
CA LEU A 251 -13.54 -0.91 -2.13
C LEU A 251 -14.48 0.14 -1.54
N LEU A 252 -15.02 -0.09 -0.34
CA LEU A 252 -15.88 0.88 0.35
C LEU A 252 -15.14 2.20 0.60
N GLU A 253 -13.89 2.11 1.08
CA GLU A 253 -13.03 3.29 1.24
C GLU A 253 -12.81 4.00 -0.09
N ALA A 254 -12.45 3.27 -1.15
CA ALA A 254 -12.22 3.83 -2.48
C ALA A 254 -13.45 4.59 -3.01
N ILE A 255 -14.64 4.00 -2.87
CA ILE A 255 -15.90 4.61 -3.29
C ILE A 255 -16.20 5.87 -2.47
N ALA A 256 -16.06 5.81 -1.15
CA ALA A 256 -16.30 6.94 -0.26
C ALA A 256 -15.35 8.12 -0.55
N ASP A 257 -14.05 7.85 -0.69
CA ASP A 257 -13.05 8.85 -1.05
C ASP A 257 -13.33 9.51 -2.40
N THR A 258 -13.74 8.72 -3.40
CA THR A 258 -14.06 9.22 -4.74
C THR A 258 -15.28 10.13 -4.71
N HIS A 259 -16.35 9.73 -4.02
CA HIS A 259 -17.53 10.59 -3.83
C HIS A 259 -17.18 11.91 -3.13
N LYS A 260 -16.37 11.84 -2.07
CA LYS A 260 -15.91 13.03 -1.34
C LYS A 260 -15.10 13.97 -2.23
N LEU A 261 -14.26 13.42 -3.10
CA LEU A 261 -13.47 14.19 -4.05
C LEU A 261 -14.36 14.89 -5.09
N ILE A 262 -15.32 14.16 -5.69
CA ILE A 262 -16.25 14.69 -6.70
C ILE A 262 -17.08 15.83 -6.12
N VAL A 263 -17.70 15.61 -4.95
CA VAL A 263 -18.55 16.63 -4.30
C VAL A 263 -17.73 17.89 -4.00
N LYS A 264 -16.50 17.73 -3.51
CA LYS A 264 -15.60 18.87 -3.22
C LYS A 264 -15.17 19.63 -4.50
N GLN A 265 -14.99 18.93 -5.61
CA GLN A 265 -14.66 19.56 -6.89
C GLN A 265 -15.85 20.32 -7.48
N GLN A 266 -17.05 19.75 -7.36
CA GLN A 266 -18.29 20.35 -7.84
C GLN A 266 -18.71 21.55 -7.00
N SER A 267 -18.47 21.51 -5.69
CA SER A 267 -18.94 22.56 -4.79
C SER A 267 -18.32 23.93 -5.09
N LYS A 268 -17.14 24.02 -5.74
CA LYS A 268 -16.41 25.25 -6.18
C LYS A 268 -16.31 26.43 -5.21
N ASP A 269 -16.87 26.32 -4.02
CA ASP A 269 -17.28 27.46 -3.21
C ASP A 269 -16.61 27.37 -1.85
N ASP A 270 -15.72 28.33 -1.60
CA ASP A 270 -15.14 28.60 -0.29
C ASP A 270 -16.11 29.41 0.60
N SER A 271 -17.40 29.56 0.20
CA SER A 271 -18.44 30.31 0.93
C SER A 271 -18.80 29.78 2.33
N GLY A 272 -18.08 28.78 2.84
CA GLY A 272 -18.36 28.19 4.15
C GLY A 272 -19.64 27.35 4.22
N LYS A 273 -20.37 27.19 3.11
CA LYS A 273 -21.64 26.44 3.07
C LYS A 273 -21.41 24.94 3.06
N PHE A 274 -22.22 24.21 3.82
CA PHE A 274 -22.25 22.76 3.78
C PHE A 274 -22.94 22.26 2.50
N VAL A 275 -22.16 21.64 1.61
CA VAL A 275 -22.68 20.99 0.39
C VAL A 275 -22.91 19.49 0.60
N GLY A 276 -22.07 18.85 1.43
CA GLY A 276 -22.24 17.49 1.96
C GLY A 276 -22.23 16.35 0.92
N PRO A 277 -21.39 15.31 1.05
CA PRO A 277 -21.62 14.08 0.29
C PRO A 277 -22.84 13.36 0.86
N THR A 278 -23.98 13.42 0.18
CA THR A 278 -25.24 12.77 0.60
C THR A 278 -25.46 11.42 -0.10
N THR A 279 -24.41 10.87 -0.71
CA THR A 279 -24.44 9.56 -1.37
C THR A 279 -24.78 8.44 -0.39
N TRP A 280 -25.23 7.28 -0.89
CA TRP A 280 -25.68 6.15 -0.08
C TRP A 280 -24.66 5.72 0.99
N THR A 281 -23.35 5.73 0.69
CA THR A 281 -22.30 5.40 1.67
C THR A 281 -22.30 6.34 2.88
N TYR A 282 -22.58 7.62 2.64
CA TYR A 282 -22.64 8.67 3.68
C TYR A 282 -24.00 8.75 4.38
N LYS A 283 -24.99 7.95 3.96
CA LYS A 283 -26.22 7.72 4.72
C LYS A 283 -26.04 6.66 5.79
N LEU A 284 -25.08 5.74 5.62
CA LEU A 284 -24.81 4.64 6.56
C LEU A 284 -23.97 5.09 7.76
N SER A 285 -22.99 5.95 7.52
CA SER A 285 -22.05 6.47 8.52
C SER A 285 -21.55 7.84 8.07
N ARG A 286 -21.17 8.71 9.02
CA ARG A 286 -20.59 10.03 8.69
C ARG A 286 -19.19 9.92 8.08
N HIS A 287 -18.44 8.87 8.42
CA HIS A 287 -17.07 8.63 7.93
C HIS A 287 -16.92 7.22 7.34
N PRO A 288 -17.62 6.91 6.22
CA PRO A 288 -17.62 5.58 5.62
C PRO A 288 -16.24 5.18 5.08
N ASN A 289 -15.38 6.15 4.74
CA ASN A 289 -14.00 5.88 4.36
C ASN A 289 -13.18 5.31 5.53
N TYR A 290 -13.33 5.85 6.74
CA TYR A 290 -12.63 5.33 7.92
C TYR A 290 -13.18 3.97 8.36
N PHE A 291 -14.47 3.74 8.18
CA PHE A 291 -15.04 2.41 8.38
C PHE A 291 -14.50 1.40 7.36
N GLY A 292 -14.40 1.77 6.08
CA GLY A 292 -13.79 0.93 5.05
C GLY A 292 -12.33 0.56 5.37
N GLU A 293 -11.54 1.53 5.84
CA GLU A 293 -10.17 1.29 6.30
C GLU A 293 -10.13 0.30 7.49
N LEU A 294 -10.98 0.48 8.50
CA LEU A 294 -11.06 -0.47 9.62
C LEU A 294 -11.51 -1.86 9.19
N LEU A 295 -12.49 -1.94 8.29
CA LEU A 295 -12.98 -3.21 7.76
C LEU A 295 -11.88 -3.93 6.95
N PHE A 296 -11.06 -3.18 6.22
CA PHE A 296 -9.91 -3.71 5.51
C PHE A 296 -8.90 -4.35 6.47
N TRP A 297 -8.44 -3.61 7.48
CA TRP A 297 -7.47 -4.11 8.46
C TRP A 297 -8.03 -5.25 9.32
N PHE A 298 -9.31 -5.18 9.69
CA PHE A 298 -10.00 -6.27 10.37
C PHE A 298 -10.07 -7.52 9.50
N GLY A 299 -10.36 -7.40 8.21
CA GLY A 299 -10.37 -8.51 7.26
C GLY A 299 -9.01 -9.20 7.15
N LEU A 300 -7.93 -8.42 7.09
CA LEU A 300 -6.56 -8.97 7.11
C LEU A 300 -6.27 -9.72 8.40
N TRP A 301 -6.55 -9.09 9.56
CA TRP A 301 -6.36 -9.72 10.86
C TRP A 301 -7.18 -11.01 11.00
N PHE A 302 -8.46 -10.98 10.62
CA PHE A 302 -9.35 -12.14 10.71
C PHE A 302 -8.90 -13.28 9.79
N GLY A 303 -8.56 -12.96 8.53
CA GLY A 303 -8.17 -13.96 7.54
C GLY A 303 -6.78 -14.54 7.75
N GLY A 304 -5.85 -13.76 8.31
CA GLY A 304 -4.44 -14.15 8.43
C GLY A 304 -3.96 -14.41 9.86
N ALA A 305 -4.28 -13.52 10.81
CA ALA A 305 -3.75 -13.63 12.17
C ALA A 305 -4.46 -14.73 12.97
N VAL A 306 -5.77 -14.92 12.82
CA VAL A 306 -6.53 -15.95 13.57
C VAL A 306 -6.03 -17.37 13.26
N ALA A 307 -5.53 -17.60 12.05
CA ALA A 307 -5.03 -18.90 11.61
C ALA A 307 -3.54 -19.14 11.89
N THR A 308 -2.83 -18.15 12.47
CA THR A 308 -1.38 -18.25 12.67
C THR A 308 -1.02 -19.09 13.88
N LYS A 309 0.05 -19.88 13.76
CA LYS A 309 0.70 -20.56 14.89
C LYS A 309 1.87 -19.74 15.47
N ASN A 310 2.23 -18.63 14.84
CA ASN A 310 3.31 -17.76 15.32
C ASN A 310 2.77 -16.76 16.36
N PRO A 311 3.09 -16.91 17.67
CA PRO A 311 2.55 -16.05 18.71
C PRO A 311 3.01 -14.59 18.55
N ILE A 312 4.23 -14.36 18.06
CA ILE A 312 4.74 -13.01 17.80
C ILE A 312 3.92 -12.35 16.67
N GLY A 313 3.64 -13.12 15.61
CA GLY A 313 2.78 -12.68 14.51
C GLY A 313 1.37 -12.31 14.96
N LEU A 314 0.77 -13.12 15.84
CA LEU A 314 -0.56 -12.86 16.40
C LEU A 314 -0.59 -11.59 17.27
N VAL A 315 0.37 -11.45 18.19
CA VAL A 315 0.45 -10.29 19.10
C VAL A 315 0.67 -9.01 18.30
N ALA A 316 1.64 -8.99 17.38
CA ALA A 316 1.93 -7.84 16.55
C ALA A 316 0.73 -7.43 15.69
N SER A 317 0.08 -8.41 15.04
CA SER A 317 -1.12 -8.19 14.24
C SER A 317 -2.27 -7.58 15.06
N THR A 318 -2.45 -8.05 16.29
CA THR A 318 -3.50 -7.57 17.20
C THR A 318 -3.20 -6.16 17.71
N ILE A 319 -1.94 -5.86 18.03
CA ILE A 319 -1.48 -4.50 18.36
C ILE A 319 -1.72 -3.55 17.18
N GLY A 320 -1.38 -3.98 15.95
CA GLY A 320 -1.62 -3.23 14.73
C GLY A 320 -3.11 -2.90 14.53
N LEU A 321 -3.98 -3.91 14.67
CA LEU A 321 -5.44 -3.73 14.57
C LEU A 321 -6.00 -2.77 15.64
N TYR A 322 -5.60 -2.96 16.90
CA TYR A 322 -6.06 -2.09 17.98
C TYR A 322 -5.56 -0.65 17.82
N GLY A 323 -4.31 -0.49 17.38
CA GLY A 323 -3.73 0.82 17.09
C GLY A 323 -4.48 1.57 15.99
N ILE A 324 -4.81 0.91 14.87
CA ILE A 324 -5.55 1.58 13.78
C ILE A 324 -6.99 1.89 14.20
N TYR A 325 -7.62 1.01 14.98
CA TYR A 325 -8.91 1.27 15.60
C TYR A 325 -8.90 2.54 16.48
N GLY A 326 -7.89 2.67 17.36
CA GLY A 326 -7.71 3.87 18.20
C GLY A 326 -7.48 5.14 17.37
N ILE A 327 -6.65 5.05 16.33
CA ILE A 327 -6.37 6.19 15.43
C ILE A 327 -7.64 6.63 14.69
N MET A 328 -8.42 5.70 14.15
CA MET A 328 -9.62 6.00 13.38
C MET A 328 -10.74 6.56 14.24
N THR A 329 -10.97 6.01 15.43
CA THR A 329 -11.96 6.54 16.37
C THR A 329 -11.61 7.95 16.85
N GLY A 330 -10.35 8.19 17.19
CA GLY A 330 -9.86 9.53 17.57
C GLY A 330 -9.91 10.53 16.40
N ALA A 331 -9.54 10.11 15.19
CA ALA A 331 -9.62 10.94 14.00
C ALA A 331 -11.07 11.32 13.64
N THR A 332 -11.99 10.35 13.75
CA THR A 332 -13.44 10.55 13.54
C THR A 332 -13.97 11.65 14.45
N LYS A 333 -13.73 11.53 15.77
CA LYS A 333 -14.18 12.51 16.77
C LYS A 333 -13.70 13.93 16.44
N ARG A 334 -12.40 14.07 16.17
CA ARG A 334 -11.77 15.35 15.86
C ARG A 334 -12.25 15.98 14.55
N ILE A 335 -12.67 15.16 13.57
CA ILE A 335 -13.23 15.67 12.31
C ILE A 335 -14.68 16.10 12.52
N ASP A 336 -15.46 15.33 13.27
CA ASP A 336 -16.84 15.68 13.63
C ASP A 336 -16.92 17.01 14.40
N GLU A 337 -16.01 17.22 15.36
CA GLU A 337 -15.87 18.47 16.10
C GLU A 337 -15.59 19.63 15.15
N ARG A 338 -14.56 19.52 14.31
CA ARG A 338 -14.22 20.54 13.31
C ARG A 338 -15.33 20.81 12.30
N GLN A 339 -16.09 19.80 11.89
CA GLN A 339 -17.25 19.98 11.01
C GLN A 339 -18.38 20.71 11.73
N THR A 340 -18.57 20.44 13.02
CA THR A 340 -19.57 21.13 13.84
C THR A 340 -19.20 22.58 14.08
N GLU A 341 -17.93 22.87 14.38
CA GLU A 341 -17.42 24.25 14.48
C GLU A 341 -17.59 25.03 13.17
N ARG A 342 -17.35 24.37 12.02
CA ARG A 342 -17.38 25.04 10.71
C ARG A 342 -18.79 25.21 10.13
N TYR A 343 -19.67 24.24 10.35
CA TYR A 343 -20.97 24.15 9.65
C TYR A 343 -22.17 24.16 10.59
N GLY A 344 -21.97 24.14 11.92
CA GLY A 344 -23.05 24.20 12.91
C GLY A 344 -23.92 25.44 12.74
N GLY A 345 -25.23 25.27 12.92
CA GLY A 345 -26.22 26.33 12.71
C GLY A 345 -26.66 26.49 11.24
N GLN A 346 -26.05 25.77 10.31
CA GLN A 346 -26.54 25.69 8.94
C GLN A 346 -27.60 24.58 8.85
N LYS A 347 -28.84 24.95 8.49
CA LYS A 347 -29.99 24.04 8.36
C LYS A 347 -29.65 22.71 7.64
N LYS A 348 -28.93 22.77 6.51
CA LYS A 348 -28.54 21.57 5.74
C LYS A 348 -27.59 20.63 6.49
N TYR A 349 -26.66 21.17 7.28
CA TYR A 349 -25.71 20.37 8.04
C TYR A 349 -26.41 19.71 9.24
N ASP A 350 -27.22 20.48 9.97
CA ASP A 350 -27.94 19.99 11.15
C ASP A 350 -28.98 18.91 10.77
N GLU A 351 -29.69 19.09 9.65
CA GLU A 351 -30.58 18.08 9.08
C GLU A 351 -29.84 16.80 8.63
N TRP A 352 -28.63 16.93 8.07
CA TRP A 352 -27.84 15.77 7.66
C TRP A 352 -27.30 15.02 8.88
N LYS A 353 -26.75 15.74 9.87
CA LYS A 353 -26.17 15.16 11.09
C LYS A 353 -27.22 14.46 11.95
N SER A 354 -28.46 14.97 12.00
CA SER A 354 -29.55 14.32 12.72
C SER A 354 -30.01 13.02 12.05
N LYS A 355 -29.95 12.94 10.71
CA LYS A 355 -30.27 11.72 9.95
C LYS A 355 -29.17 10.65 10.05
N VAL A 356 -27.90 11.04 10.11
CA VAL A 356 -26.75 10.13 10.12
C VAL A 356 -26.09 10.13 11.51
N LYS A 357 -26.71 9.45 12.47
CA LYS A 357 -26.26 9.42 13.87
C LYS A 357 -24.92 8.69 14.03
N ALA A 358 -24.74 7.58 13.33
CA ALA A 358 -23.54 6.75 13.33
C ALA A 358 -22.29 7.53 12.85
N PRO A 359 -21.28 7.77 13.70
CA PRO A 359 -20.06 8.47 13.29
C PRO A 359 -19.12 7.57 12.49
N LEU A 360 -18.89 6.33 12.95
CA LEU A 360 -17.92 5.39 12.37
C LEU A 360 -18.59 4.09 11.96
N PHE A 361 -19.12 3.33 12.91
CA PHE A 361 -19.80 2.06 12.66
C PHE A 361 -21.23 2.28 12.21
N PRO A 362 -21.63 1.83 11.01
CA PRO A 362 -23.03 1.83 10.60
C PRO A 362 -23.88 1.13 11.66
N PHE A 363 -25.06 1.68 11.95
CA PHE A 363 -26.06 1.12 12.87
C PHE A 363 -25.69 1.13 14.37
N VAL A 364 -24.51 1.63 14.74
CA VAL A 364 -24.16 1.89 16.14
C VAL A 364 -24.43 3.36 16.44
N ASN A 365 -25.58 3.64 17.07
CA ASN A 365 -25.91 4.96 17.54
C ASN A 365 -25.21 5.20 18.88
N LYS A 366 -24.43 6.28 18.97
CA LYS A 366 -24.14 6.86 20.28
C LYS A 366 -25.40 7.62 20.69
N GLU A 367 -26.05 7.14 21.75
CA GLU A 367 -27.07 7.92 22.47
C GLU A 367 -26.47 9.20 23.04
#